data_AF-A0A529MMH5-F1
#
_entry.id   AF-A0A529MMH5-F1
#
_cell.length_a   1.000
_cell.length_b   1.000
_cell.length_c   1.000
_cell.angle_alpha   90.00
_cell.angle_beta   90.00
_cell.angle_gamma   90.00
#
_symmetry.space_group_name_H-M   'P 1'
#
loop_
_entity.id
_entity.type
_entity.pdbx_description
1 polymer ?
#
loop_
_entity_poly.entity_id
_entity_poly.type
_entity_poly.pdbx_seq_one_letter_code
_entity_poly.pdbx_strand_id
1 'polypeptide(L)'
;LPVLAALRYYEARGQNWERAAMIKGRPVAGDLAAGAAFLKELQPYVWRKYMDYAAIADVHSIKRQIHAHKGHGEIAVKGHNVKLGRGGIREIEFFVQTQQLIAGGRFPELRGRETVPMLGALA
;
A
#
# COMPACT_ATOMS: atom_id res chain seq x y z
N LEU A 1 6.47 10.42 18.87
CA LEU A 1 7.41 10.96 17.85
C LEU A 1 6.86 12.29 17.37
N PRO A 2 7.65 13.37 17.35
CA PRO A 2 7.23 14.63 16.74
C PRO A 2 6.84 14.41 15.27
N VAL A 3 5.76 15.06 14.80
CA VAL A 3 5.27 14.96 13.40
C VAL A 3 6.40 15.23 12.40
N LEU A 4 7.21 16.26 12.66
CA LEU A 4 8.35 16.63 11.83
C LEU A 4 9.39 15.51 11.71
N ALA A 5 9.66 14.76 12.79
CA ALA A 5 10.62 13.67 12.76
C ALA A 5 10.12 12.52 11.87
N ALA A 6 8.82 12.22 11.92
CA ALA A 6 8.20 11.19 11.08
C ALA A 6 8.22 11.59 9.59
N LEU A 7 7.91 12.85 9.27
CA LEU A 7 7.96 13.35 7.89
C LEU A 7 9.38 13.27 7.30
N ARG A 8 10.39 13.73 8.06
CA ARG A 8 11.80 13.62 7.66
C ARG A 8 12.25 12.18 7.47
N TYR A 9 11.73 11.25 8.28
CA TYR A 9 11.99 9.83 8.10
C TYR A 9 11.44 9.32 6.76
N TYR A 10 10.17 9.58 6.45
CA TYR A 10 9.57 9.13 5.20
C TYR A 10 10.22 9.76 3.97
N GLU A 11 10.61 11.03 4.06
CA GLU A 11 11.34 11.73 2.99
C GLU A 11 12.71 11.13 2.73
N ALA A 12 13.53 10.91 3.77
CA ALA A 12 14.94 10.55 3.60
C ALA A 12 15.23 9.04 3.63
N ARG A 13 14.38 8.24 4.29
CA ARG A 13 14.65 6.84 4.64
C ARG A 13 13.49 5.89 4.39
N GLY A 14 12.33 6.39 3.97
CA GLY A 14 11.13 5.60 3.79
C GLY A 14 11.34 4.45 2.81
N GLN A 15 11.09 3.23 3.26
CA GLN A 15 11.26 2.01 2.48
C GLN A 15 10.11 1.81 1.48
N ASN A 16 10.39 1.07 0.42
CA ASN A 16 9.46 0.78 -0.68
C ASN A 16 8.10 0.23 -0.20
N TRP A 17 8.12 -0.65 0.81
CA TRP A 17 6.91 -1.28 1.34
C TRP A 17 6.08 -0.35 2.24
N GLU A 18 6.70 0.66 2.85
CA GLU A 18 6.02 1.58 3.75
C GLU A 18 5.01 2.47 3.01
N ARG A 19 5.25 2.76 1.72
CA ARG A 19 4.28 3.45 0.87
C ARG A 19 2.99 2.65 0.75
N ALA A 20 3.09 1.36 0.44
CA ALA A 20 1.93 0.47 0.38
C ALA A 20 1.22 0.38 1.75
N ALA A 21 1.98 0.28 2.84
CA ALA A 21 1.42 0.27 4.19
C ALA A 21 0.63 1.56 4.49
N MET A 22 1.17 2.73 4.09
CA MET A 22 0.55 4.02 4.35
C MET A 22 -0.73 4.28 3.54
N ILE A 23 -1.01 3.53 2.48
CA ILE A 23 -2.33 3.53 1.82
C ILE A 23 -3.45 3.17 2.81
N LYS A 24 -3.17 2.28 3.77
CA LYS A 24 -4.14 1.82 4.77
C LYS A 24 -4.18 2.72 6.02
N GLY A 25 -3.26 3.68 6.11
CA GLY A 25 -3.09 4.54 7.28
C GLY A 25 -4.33 5.36 7.62
N ARG A 26 -4.69 5.40 8.90
CA ARG A 26 -5.73 6.29 9.43
C ARG A 26 -5.48 6.62 10.90
N PRO A 27 -5.84 7.82 11.38
CA PRO A 27 -5.89 8.10 12.81
C PRO A 27 -7.01 7.26 13.43
N VAL A 28 -6.75 6.67 14.60
CA VAL A 28 -7.72 5.81 15.32
C VAL A 28 -7.99 6.26 16.75
N ALA A 29 -7.05 6.99 17.35
CA ALA A 29 -7.11 7.50 18.71
C ALA A 29 -6.15 8.69 18.86
N GLY A 30 -6.29 9.45 19.96
CA GLY A 30 -5.50 10.66 20.23
C GLY A 30 -6.03 11.87 19.47
N ASP A 31 -5.14 12.80 19.12
CA ASP A 31 -5.48 13.97 18.31
C ASP A 31 -5.69 13.58 16.83
N LEU A 32 -6.96 13.37 16.48
CA LEU A 32 -7.36 12.97 15.14
C LEU A 32 -7.09 14.05 14.09
N ALA A 33 -7.14 15.34 14.47
CA ALA A 33 -6.88 16.44 13.57
C ALA A 33 -5.39 16.49 13.20
N ALA A 34 -4.51 16.36 14.17
CA ALA A 34 -3.07 16.24 13.93
C ALA A 34 -2.73 15.00 13.10
N GLY A 35 -3.35 13.85 13.37
CA GLY A 35 -3.17 12.64 12.58
C GLY A 35 -3.63 12.80 11.12
N ALA A 36 -4.78 13.45 10.89
CA ALA A 36 -5.26 13.74 9.55
C ALA A 36 -4.34 14.72 8.80
N ALA A 37 -3.84 15.75 9.49
CA ALA A 37 -2.87 16.71 8.94
C ALA A 37 -1.57 16.00 8.53
N PHE A 38 -1.03 15.13 9.37
CA PHE A 38 0.16 14.33 9.06
C PHE A 38 -0.04 13.47 7.81
N LEU A 39 -1.14 12.73 7.71
CA LEU A 39 -1.42 11.89 6.53
C LEU A 39 -1.63 12.72 5.26
N LYS A 40 -2.21 13.92 5.37
CA LYS A 40 -2.32 14.86 4.26
C LYS A 40 -0.94 15.32 3.78
N GLU A 41 -0.04 15.64 4.70
CA GLU A 41 1.33 16.05 4.38
C GLU A 41 2.16 14.90 3.81
N LEU A 42 1.85 13.66 4.19
CA LEU A 42 2.50 12.46 3.67
C LEU A 42 2.03 12.07 2.25
N GLN A 43 1.01 12.73 1.69
CA GLN A 43 0.48 12.39 0.36
C GLN A 43 1.52 12.39 -0.76
N PRO A 44 2.47 13.35 -0.88
CA PRO A 44 3.48 13.32 -1.93
C PRO A 44 4.44 12.13 -1.81
N TYR A 45 4.65 11.62 -0.59
CA TYR A 45 5.39 10.39 -0.36
C TYR A 45 4.59 9.18 -0.86
N VAL A 46 3.31 9.05 -0.56
CA VAL A 46 2.55 7.86 -1.01
C VAL A 46 2.22 7.93 -2.51
N TRP A 47 1.82 9.09 -3.02
CA TRP A 47 1.18 9.28 -4.33
C TRP A 47 2.08 10.04 -5.31
N ARG A 48 3.16 9.39 -5.78
CA ARG A 48 4.08 10.02 -6.72
C ARG A 48 3.42 10.29 -8.07
N LYS A 49 3.54 11.53 -8.58
CA LYS A 49 2.96 11.95 -9.86
C LYS A 49 3.66 11.30 -11.08
N TYR A 50 4.94 11.00 -10.94
CA TYR A 50 5.79 10.46 -12.01
C TYR A 50 6.30 9.06 -11.66
N MET A 51 6.39 8.22 -12.69
CA MET A 51 6.94 6.87 -12.58
C MET A 51 8.43 6.92 -12.87
N ASP A 52 9.22 7.16 -11.82
CA ASP A 52 10.68 7.10 -11.88
C ASP A 52 11.18 5.68 -11.56
N TYR A 53 12.50 5.47 -11.66
CA TYR A 53 13.12 4.18 -11.34
C TYR A 53 12.82 3.72 -9.90
N ALA A 54 12.67 4.64 -8.96
CA ALA A 54 12.35 4.31 -7.58
C ALA A 54 10.89 3.83 -7.44
N ALA A 55 9.94 4.42 -8.17
CA ALA A 55 8.55 3.94 -8.21
C ALA A 55 8.45 2.53 -8.83
N ILE A 56 9.24 2.25 -9.87
CA ILE A 56 9.33 0.90 -10.46
C ILE A 56 9.89 -0.10 -9.44
N ALA A 57 10.93 0.30 -8.69
CA ALA A 57 11.49 -0.53 -7.63
C ALA A 57 10.48 -0.80 -6.50
N ASP A 58 9.58 0.14 -6.19
CA ASP A 58 8.48 -0.06 -5.24
C ASP A 58 7.51 -1.16 -5.72
N VAL A 59 7.05 -1.07 -6.96
CA VAL A 59 6.18 -2.08 -7.60
C VAL A 59 6.84 -3.46 -7.61
N HIS A 60 8.12 -3.53 -7.99
CA HIS A 60 8.87 -4.79 -7.98
C HIS A 60 9.05 -5.36 -6.57
N SER A 61 9.22 -4.51 -5.54
CA SER A 61 9.31 -4.94 -4.15
C SER A 61 8.03 -5.64 -3.69
N ILE A 62 6.87 -5.07 -4.00
CA ILE A 62 5.56 -5.66 -3.66
C ILE A 62 5.37 -6.99 -4.39
N LYS A 63 5.70 -7.05 -5.69
CA LYS A 63 5.63 -8.30 -6.46
C LYS A 63 6.51 -9.40 -5.85
N ARG A 64 7.73 -9.06 -5.41
CA ARG A 64 8.59 -10.02 -4.69
C ARG A 64 7.97 -10.48 -3.38
N GLN A 65 7.32 -9.60 -2.63
CA GLN A 65 6.63 -9.97 -1.39
C GLN A 65 5.47 -10.93 -1.64
N ILE A 66 4.69 -10.75 -2.72
CA ILE A 66 3.68 -11.73 -3.15
C ILE A 66 4.34 -13.09 -3.37
N HIS A 67 5.46 -13.13 -4.10
CA HIS A 67 6.10 -14.38 -4.50
C HIS A 67 6.88 -15.07 -3.36
N ALA A 68 7.42 -14.32 -2.41
CA ALA A 68 8.17 -14.85 -1.26
C ALA A 68 7.27 -15.63 -0.28
N HIS A 69 5.97 -15.33 -0.24
CA HIS A 69 5.01 -16.03 0.62
C HIS A 69 4.41 -17.30 -0.03
N LYS A 70 5.04 -17.85 -1.07
CA LYS A 70 4.62 -19.12 -1.68
C LYS A 70 4.86 -20.31 -0.74
N GLY A 71 3.91 -20.52 0.17
CA GLY A 71 3.69 -21.76 0.90
C GLY A 71 2.45 -22.47 0.36
N HIS A 72 2.70 -23.54 -0.40
CA HIS A 72 1.82 -24.69 -0.69
C HIS A 72 0.72 -24.58 -1.76
N GLY A 73 0.90 -25.42 -2.80
CA GLY A 73 -0.14 -26.33 -3.30
C GLY A 73 -1.08 -25.81 -4.38
N GLU A 74 -1.63 -26.76 -5.14
CA GLU A 74 -2.88 -26.59 -5.88
C GLU A 74 -3.95 -25.93 -4.99
N ILE A 75 -4.91 -25.23 -5.60
CA ILE A 75 -6.05 -24.67 -4.87
C ILE A 75 -6.84 -25.86 -4.28
N ALA A 76 -6.58 -26.19 -3.01
CA ALA A 76 -7.21 -27.28 -2.30
C ALA A 76 -8.17 -26.73 -1.24
N VAL A 77 -9.46 -27.06 -1.32
CA VAL A 77 -10.47 -26.50 -0.39
C VAL A 77 -10.14 -26.82 1.08
N LYS A 78 -9.53 -27.98 1.37
CA LYS A 78 -9.03 -28.32 2.70
C LYS A 78 -7.55 -27.92 2.84
N GLY A 79 -7.23 -27.14 3.87
CA GLY A 79 -5.86 -26.75 4.20
C GLY A 79 -5.32 -25.54 3.44
N HIS A 80 -6.10 -24.94 2.52
CA HIS A 80 -5.68 -23.72 1.85
C HIS A 80 -5.66 -22.53 2.79
N ASN A 81 -4.55 -21.79 2.77
CA ASN A 81 -4.40 -20.60 3.57
C ASN A 81 -5.16 -19.42 2.93
N VAL A 82 -6.31 -19.06 3.49
CA VAL A 82 -7.17 -17.97 2.97
C VAL A 82 -6.44 -16.63 2.87
N LYS A 83 -5.44 -16.36 3.73
CA LYS A 83 -4.73 -15.08 3.74
C LYS A 83 -3.48 -15.08 2.86
N LEU A 84 -2.71 -16.17 2.88
CA LEU A 84 -1.37 -16.27 2.30
C LEU A 84 -1.26 -17.21 1.09
N GLY A 85 -2.21 -18.12 0.93
CA GLY A 85 -2.26 -19.03 -0.20
C GLY A 85 -2.55 -18.29 -1.50
N ARG A 86 -2.34 -18.99 -2.62
CA ARG A 86 -2.57 -18.44 -3.96
C ARG A 86 -4.02 -18.00 -4.13
N GLY A 87 -4.24 -16.79 -4.63
CA GLY A 87 -5.56 -16.16 -4.74
C GLY A 87 -6.15 -15.72 -3.39
N GLY A 88 -5.37 -15.76 -2.31
CA GLY A 88 -5.80 -15.35 -0.98
C GLY A 88 -5.88 -13.84 -0.81
N ILE A 89 -6.37 -13.42 0.37
CA ILE A 89 -6.65 -12.01 0.70
C ILE A 89 -5.43 -11.10 0.47
N ARG A 90 -4.21 -11.56 0.78
CA ARG A 90 -3.01 -10.75 0.60
C ARG A 90 -2.67 -10.47 -0.85
N GLU A 91 -2.88 -11.44 -1.72
CA GLU A 91 -2.61 -11.28 -3.15
C GLU A 91 -3.57 -10.25 -3.75
N ILE A 92 -4.84 -10.28 -3.35
CA ILE A 92 -5.86 -9.29 -3.73
C ILE A 92 -5.48 -7.89 -3.22
N GLU A 93 -5.11 -7.77 -1.93
CA GLU A 93 -4.71 -6.48 -1.36
C GLU A 93 -3.48 -5.89 -2.06
N PHE A 94 -2.45 -6.70 -2.29
CA PHE A 94 -1.24 -6.24 -2.96
C PHE A 94 -1.46 -5.93 -4.44
N PHE A 95 -2.35 -6.64 -5.13
CA PHE A 95 -2.76 -6.29 -6.48
C PHE A 95 -3.32 -4.88 -6.52
N VAL A 96 -4.32 -4.59 -5.68
CA VAL A 96 -4.96 -3.27 -5.61
C VAL A 96 -3.95 -2.20 -5.23
N GLN A 97 -3.19 -2.37 -4.15
CA GLN A 97 -2.19 -1.40 -3.71
C GLN A 97 -1.11 -1.12 -4.76
N THR A 98 -0.72 -2.13 -5.55
CA THR A 98 0.23 -1.92 -6.65
C THR A 98 -0.36 -0.99 -7.70
N GLN A 99 -1.62 -1.19 -8.11
CA GLN A 99 -2.29 -0.28 -9.04
C GLN A 99 -2.42 1.13 -8.46
N GLN A 100 -2.74 1.24 -7.17
CA GLN A 100 -2.82 2.53 -6.48
C GLN A 100 -1.49 3.27 -6.44
N LEU A 101 -0.36 2.58 -6.21
CA LEU A 101 0.97 3.21 -6.26
C LEU A 101 1.37 3.64 -7.68
N ILE A 102 0.91 2.90 -8.70
CA ILE A 102 1.17 3.24 -10.10
C ILE A 102 0.34 4.46 -10.54
N ALA A 103 -0.95 4.46 -10.22
CA ALA A 103 -1.93 5.35 -10.83
C ALA A 103 -2.41 6.46 -9.88
N GLY A 104 -2.37 6.24 -8.55
CA GLY A 104 -2.93 7.14 -7.55
C GLY A 104 -2.30 8.53 -7.52
N GLY A 105 -1.07 8.70 -8.03
CA GLY A 105 -0.47 10.02 -8.23
C GLY A 105 -1.25 10.90 -9.22
N ARG A 106 -1.86 10.29 -10.25
CA ARG A 106 -2.62 10.97 -11.32
C ARG A 106 -4.13 10.89 -11.13
N PHE A 107 -4.62 9.83 -10.49
CA PHE A 107 -6.04 9.52 -10.29
C PHE A 107 -6.37 9.53 -8.79
N PRO A 108 -6.75 10.67 -8.19
CA PRO A 108 -7.09 10.77 -6.77
C PRO A 108 -8.18 9.82 -6.29
N GLU A 109 -9.10 9.42 -7.16
CA GLU A 109 -10.15 8.43 -6.93
C GLU A 109 -9.60 7.06 -6.54
N LEU A 110 -8.37 6.73 -6.93
CA LEU A 110 -7.67 5.50 -6.56
C LEU A 110 -6.96 5.59 -5.20
N ARG A 111 -7.11 6.67 -4.43
CA ARG A 111 -6.42 6.85 -3.13
C ARG A 111 -7.20 6.35 -1.92
N GLY A 112 -8.29 5.62 -2.15
CA GLY A 112 -9.07 4.99 -1.09
C GLY A 112 -8.27 3.95 -0.31
N ARG A 113 -8.58 3.80 0.98
CA ARG A 113 -7.86 2.85 1.86
C ARG A 113 -8.40 1.43 1.79
N GLU A 114 -9.66 1.25 1.39
CA GLU A 114 -10.35 -0.03 1.44
C GLU A 114 -10.12 -0.83 0.16
N THR A 115 -9.77 -2.10 0.30
CA THR A 115 -9.36 -2.94 -0.84
C THR A 115 -10.52 -3.18 -1.81
N VAL A 116 -11.72 -3.46 -1.31
CA VAL A 116 -12.88 -3.81 -2.15
C VAL A 116 -13.39 -2.61 -2.97
N PRO A 117 -13.64 -1.42 -2.38
CA PRO A 117 -14.01 -0.25 -3.17
C PRO A 117 -12.94 0.15 -4.20
N MET A 118 -11.65 0.05 -3.83
CA MET A 118 -10.56 0.36 -4.74
C MET A 118 -10.40 -0.67 -5.85
N LEU A 119 -10.67 -1.95 -5.59
CA LEU A 119 -10.75 -2.96 -6.63
C LEU A 119 -11.87 -2.62 -7.63
N GLY A 120 -13.03 -2.17 -7.14
CA GLY A 120 -14.13 -1.70 -7.99
C GLY A 120 -13.78 -0.47 -8.82
N ALA A 121 -12.99 0.45 -8.28
CA ALA A 121 -12.53 1.65 -8.99
C ALA A 121 -11.49 1.36 -10.09
N LEU A 122 -10.95 0.14 -10.16
CA LEU A 122 -10.02 -0.30 -11.21
C LEU A 122 -10.74 -0.93 -12.43
N ALA A 123 -12.07 -1.10 -12.35
CA ALA A 123 -12.89 -1.72 -13.39
C ALA A 123 -13.32 -0.75 -14.49
#